data_AF-A0A2H0QQC8-F1
#
_entry.id   AF-A0A2H0QQC8-F1
#
_cell.length_a   1.000
_cell.length_b   1.000
_cell.length_c   1.000
_cell.angle_alpha   90.00
_cell.angle_beta   90.00
_cell.angle_gamma   90.00
#
_symmetry.space_group_name_H-M   'P 1'
#
loop_
_entity.id
_entity.type
_entity.pdbx_description
1 polymer ?
#
loop_
_entity_poly.entity_id
_entity_poly.type
_entity_poly.pdbx_seq_one_letter_code
_entity_poly.pdbx_strand_id
1 'polypeptide(L)'
;MITKSEIAMKKPKNELLEMLEEFLPGEMTSGEVIKAKRKNYGITLEEVSEATGISQSNLSLYENNKKSLGYVQATKIGLAVGLHPMTILFPNGIENDERFSDVADKASKL
;
A
#
# COMPACT_ATOMS: atom_id res chain seq x y z
N MET A 1 -12.44 -24.26 -38.61
CA MET A 1 -11.40 -23.29 -38.23
C MET A 1 -11.92 -22.54 -37.02
N ILE A 2 -11.46 -22.93 -35.82
CA ILE A 2 -11.72 -22.16 -34.60
C ILE A 2 -10.76 -20.97 -34.63
N THR A 3 -11.29 -19.75 -34.63
CA THR A 3 -10.48 -18.53 -34.63
C THR A 3 -9.77 -18.39 -33.28
N LYS A 4 -8.55 -17.84 -33.29
CA LYS A 4 -7.73 -17.60 -32.08
C LYS A 4 -8.44 -16.79 -30.96
N SER A 5 -9.62 -16.24 -31.24
CA SER A 5 -10.50 -15.55 -30.28
C SER A 5 -11.19 -16.48 -29.28
N GLU A 6 -11.26 -17.80 -29.52
CA GLU A 6 -11.94 -18.76 -28.62
C GLU A 6 -11.00 -19.40 -27.57
N ILE A 7 -9.68 -19.12 -27.61
CA ILE A 7 -8.67 -19.70 -26.69
C ILE A 7 -8.31 -18.74 -25.54
N ALA A 8 -9.01 -17.62 -25.39
CA ALA A 8 -9.01 -16.90 -24.12
C ALA A 8 -9.94 -17.64 -23.15
N MET A 9 -9.41 -18.68 -22.49
CA MET A 9 -10.07 -19.33 -21.35
C MET A 9 -10.53 -18.24 -20.37
N LYS A 10 -11.81 -17.90 -20.39
CA LYS A 10 -12.46 -17.19 -19.28
C LYS A 10 -12.27 -18.09 -18.07
N LYS A 11 -11.29 -17.76 -17.21
CA LYS A 11 -11.21 -18.33 -15.87
C LYS A 11 -12.60 -18.22 -15.25
N PRO A 12 -13.14 -19.28 -14.63
CA PRO A 12 -14.44 -19.20 -13.98
C PRO A 12 -14.40 -18.04 -12.97
N LYS A 13 -15.35 -17.12 -13.09
CA LYS A 13 -15.54 -16.01 -12.13
C LYS A 13 -15.71 -16.63 -10.75
N ASN A 14 -14.80 -16.33 -9.84
CA ASN A 14 -14.89 -16.79 -8.46
C ASN A 14 -15.76 -15.77 -7.71
N GLU A 15 -17.02 -16.11 -7.47
CA GLU A 15 -17.99 -15.23 -6.78
C GLU A 15 -17.48 -14.75 -5.42
N LEU A 16 -16.74 -15.59 -4.69
CA LEU A 16 -16.10 -15.20 -3.44
C LEU A 16 -15.05 -14.10 -3.65
N LEU A 17 -14.31 -14.14 -4.76
CA LEU A 17 -13.31 -13.14 -5.07
C LEU A 17 -13.97 -11.79 -5.38
N GLU A 18 -15.09 -11.79 -6.13
CA GLU A 18 -15.83 -10.56 -6.45
C GLU A 18 -16.45 -9.93 -5.20
N MET A 19 -17.03 -10.75 -4.32
CA MET A 19 -17.54 -10.29 -3.04
C MET A 19 -16.42 -9.73 -2.16
N LEU A 20 -15.24 -10.33 -2.17
CA LEU A 20 -14.07 -9.83 -1.45
C LEU A 20 -13.56 -8.51 -2.04
N GLU A 21 -13.49 -8.38 -3.36
CA GLU A 21 -13.08 -7.14 -4.04
C GLU A 21 -14.05 -5.98 -3.81
N GLU A 22 -15.35 -6.25 -3.68
CA GLU A 22 -16.34 -5.23 -3.33
C GLU A 22 -16.21 -4.76 -1.87
N PHE A 23 -15.73 -5.63 -0.98
CA PHE A 23 -15.58 -5.34 0.45
C PHE A 23 -14.21 -4.80 0.85
N LEU A 24 -13.16 -5.18 0.12
CA LEU A 24 -11.80 -4.72 0.40
C LEU A 24 -11.63 -3.28 -0.11
N PRO A 25 -10.93 -2.43 0.65
CA PRO A 25 -10.52 -1.14 0.10
C PRO A 25 -9.68 -1.39 -1.16
N GLY A 26 -9.90 -0.56 -2.18
CA GLY A 26 -9.09 -0.56 -3.40
C GLY A 26 -7.64 -0.14 -3.11
N GLU A 27 -6.96 0.42 -4.11
CA GLU A 27 -5.58 0.89 -3.91
C GLU A 27 -5.47 1.82 -2.70
N MET A 28 -4.48 1.54 -1.86
CA MET A 28 -4.18 2.35 -0.69
C MET A 28 -2.97 3.23 -0.95
N THR A 29 -2.97 4.39 -0.33
CA THR A 29 -1.80 5.26 -0.24
C THR A 29 -0.98 4.95 1.01
N SER A 30 0.28 5.41 1.03
CA SER A 30 1.14 5.33 2.21
C SER A 30 0.50 5.96 3.44
N GLY A 31 -0.13 7.13 3.27
CA GLY A 31 -0.80 7.85 4.34
C GLY A 31 -1.99 7.09 4.93
N GLU A 32 -2.79 6.46 4.08
CA GLU A 32 -3.95 5.68 4.51
C GLU A 32 -3.54 4.42 5.29
N VAL A 33 -2.50 3.71 4.86
CA VAL A 33 -1.99 2.54 5.59
C VAL A 33 -1.50 2.92 6.99
N ILE A 34 -0.75 4.02 7.11
CA ILE A 34 -0.30 4.55 8.41
C ILE A 34 -1.50 4.90 9.28
N LYS A 35 -2.43 5.70 8.75
CA LYS A 35 -3.61 6.19 9.48
C LYS A 35 -4.51 5.04 9.94
N ALA A 36 -4.74 4.05 9.07
CA ALA A 36 -5.53 2.87 9.37
C ALA A 36 -4.88 2.05 10.49
N LYS A 37 -3.58 1.72 10.38
CA LYS A 37 -2.86 1.01 11.43
C LYS A 37 -2.91 1.77 12.75
N ARG A 38 -2.60 3.07 12.72
CA ARG A 38 -2.56 3.91 13.93
C ARG A 38 -3.93 3.92 14.63
N LYS A 39 -5.00 4.19 13.89
CA LYS A 39 -6.36 4.25 14.45
C LYS A 39 -6.87 2.90 14.94
N ASN A 40 -6.62 1.82 14.19
CA ASN A 40 -7.08 0.47 14.57
C ASN A 40 -6.46 -0.01 15.89
N TYR A 41 -5.30 0.51 16.26
CA TYR A 41 -4.58 0.16 17.49
C TYR A 41 -4.64 1.26 18.55
N GLY A 42 -5.47 2.30 18.36
CA GLY A 42 -5.65 3.37 19.35
C GLY A 42 -4.45 4.29 19.53
N ILE A 43 -3.46 4.24 18.64
CA ILE A 43 -2.25 5.07 18.72
C ILE A 43 -2.61 6.52 18.33
N THR A 44 -2.11 7.51 19.06
CA THR A 44 -2.35 8.93 18.79
C THR A 44 -1.26 9.53 17.90
N LEU A 45 -1.54 10.66 17.26
CA LEU A 45 -0.50 11.40 16.52
C LEU A 45 0.58 11.94 17.47
N GLU A 46 0.21 12.21 18.72
CA GLU A 46 1.13 12.67 19.76
C GLU A 46 2.16 11.59 20.12
N GLU A 47 1.73 10.36 20.37
CA GLU A 47 2.64 9.23 20.65
C GLU A 47 3.59 8.96 19.49
N VAL A 48 3.10 9.00 18.24
CA VAL A 48 3.96 8.84 17.06
C VAL A 48 4.93 10.02 16.95
N SER A 49 4.48 11.25 17.27
CA SER A 49 5.33 12.44 17.26
C SER A 49 6.47 12.32 18.27
N GLU A 50 6.16 11.88 19.48
CA GLU A 50 7.14 11.66 20.55
C GLU A 50 8.15 10.58 20.16
N ALA A 51 7.68 9.43 19.66
CA ALA A 51 8.55 8.31 19.30
C ALA A 51 9.48 8.60 18.09
N THR A 52 9.02 9.40 17.13
CA THR A 52 9.73 9.60 15.85
C THR A 52 10.49 10.93 15.75
N GLY A 53 10.14 11.90 16.60
CA GLY A 53 10.55 13.30 16.48
C GLY A 53 9.93 14.04 15.29
N ILE A 54 8.91 13.46 14.63
CA ILE A 54 8.17 14.10 13.53
C ILE A 54 6.98 14.84 14.13
N SER A 55 6.84 16.14 13.87
CA SER A 55 5.71 16.90 14.41
C SER A 55 4.34 16.31 14.02
N GLN A 56 3.35 16.40 14.92
CA GLN A 56 1.97 15.98 14.65
C GLN A 56 1.40 16.59 13.35
N SER A 57 1.75 17.84 13.04
CA SER A 57 1.39 18.50 11.78
C SER A 57 1.96 17.80 10.56
N ASN A 58 3.25 17.43 10.57
CA ASN A 58 3.87 16.68 9.48
C ASN A 58 3.28 15.27 9.37
N LEU A 59 3.04 14.59 10.50
CA LEU A 59 2.39 13.29 10.51
C LEU A 59 0.98 13.36 9.88
N SER A 60 0.21 14.39 10.21
CA SER A 60 -1.10 14.64 9.59
C SER A 60 -0.98 14.87 8.08
N LEU A 61 0.02 15.62 7.62
CA LEU A 61 0.25 15.81 6.18
C LEU A 61 0.58 14.48 5.48
N TYR A 62 1.35 13.61 6.12
CA TYR A 62 1.62 12.26 5.60
C TYR A 62 0.35 11.40 5.57
N GLU A 63 -0.40 11.32 6.67
CA GLU A 63 -1.62 10.51 6.79
C GLU A 63 -2.76 10.94 5.85
N ASN A 64 -2.73 12.19 5.38
CA ASN A 64 -3.73 12.73 4.45
C ASN A 64 -3.17 12.96 3.03
N ASN A 65 -2.04 12.32 2.70
CA ASN A 65 -1.41 12.37 1.37
C ASN A 65 -1.13 13.78 0.85
N LYS A 66 -0.89 14.73 1.76
CA LYS A 66 -0.50 16.11 1.43
C LYS A 66 1.01 16.28 1.33
N LYS A 67 1.77 15.25 1.73
CA LYS A 67 3.23 15.21 1.66
C LYS A 67 3.69 13.79 1.35
N SER A 68 4.66 13.65 0.45
CA SER A 68 5.23 12.36 0.08
C SER A 68 6.16 11.81 1.18
N LEU A 69 6.18 10.49 1.33
CA LEU A 69 7.00 9.76 2.29
C LEU A 69 8.24 9.18 1.61
N GLY A 70 9.41 9.54 2.14
CA GLY A 70 10.67 8.89 1.80
C GLY A 70 11.02 7.77 2.79
N TYR A 71 12.02 6.96 2.44
CA TYR A 71 12.51 5.83 3.24
C TYR A 71 12.72 6.15 4.72
N VAL A 72 13.40 7.25 5.04
CA VAL A 72 13.72 7.62 6.43
C VAL A 72 12.45 7.82 7.25
N GLN A 73 11.48 8.57 6.71
CA GLN A 73 10.25 8.90 7.44
C GLN A 73 9.32 7.68 7.51
N ALA A 74 9.21 6.90 6.43
CA ALA A 74 8.49 5.63 6.43
C ALA A 74 9.06 4.65 7.46
N THR A 75 10.39 4.62 7.60
CA THR A 75 11.06 3.75 8.59
C THR A 75 10.77 4.18 10.02
N LYS A 76 10.90 5.48 10.32
CA LYS A 76 10.57 6.01 11.65
C LYS A 76 9.12 5.75 12.03
N ILE A 77 8.19 6.08 11.15
CA ILE A 77 6.76 5.88 11.39
C ILE A 77 6.46 4.39 11.53
N GLY A 78 7.00 3.55 10.64
CA GLY A 78 6.83 2.10 10.68
C GLY A 78 7.28 1.48 12.00
N LEU A 79 8.43 1.88 12.53
CA LEU A 79 8.88 1.46 13.86
C LEU A 79 7.90 1.88 14.97
N ALA A 80 7.36 3.10 14.89
CA ALA A 80 6.42 3.62 15.89
C ALA A 80 5.03 2.94 15.86
N VAL A 81 4.53 2.55 14.68
CA VAL A 81 3.19 1.97 14.53
C VAL A 81 3.18 0.46 14.27
N GLY A 82 4.35 -0.18 14.24
CA GLY A 82 4.49 -1.62 13.99
C GLY A 82 4.19 -2.02 12.55
N LEU A 83 4.72 -1.28 11.58
CA LEU A 83 4.68 -1.60 10.15
C LEU A 83 6.08 -1.68 9.56
N HIS A 84 6.29 -2.65 8.67
CA HIS A 84 7.51 -2.70 7.88
C HIS A 84 7.55 -1.52 6.90
N PRO A 85 8.71 -0.85 6.68
CA PRO A 85 8.78 0.35 5.85
C PRO A 85 8.32 0.10 4.40
N MET A 86 8.57 -1.11 3.87
CA MET A 86 8.11 -1.50 2.54
C MET A 86 6.58 -1.52 2.41
N THR A 87 5.86 -1.91 3.45
CA THR A 87 4.39 -1.87 3.47
C THR A 87 3.87 -0.43 3.42
N ILE A 88 4.62 0.53 3.94
CA ILE A 88 4.27 1.95 3.87
C ILE A 88 4.62 2.53 2.49
N LEU A 89 5.82 2.22 1.97
CA LEU A 89 6.31 2.79 0.71
C LEU A 89 5.62 2.18 -0.52
N PHE A 90 5.22 0.90 -0.43
CA PHE A 90 4.59 0.13 -1.48
C PHE A 90 3.32 -0.54 -0.94
N PRO A 91 2.31 0.26 -0.56
CA PRO A 91 1.08 -0.24 0.06
C PRO A 91 0.32 -1.22 -0.85
N ASN A 92 0.53 -1.13 -2.16
CA ASN A 92 -0.10 -1.98 -3.17
C ASN A 92 0.88 -3.00 -3.77
N GLY A 93 2.03 -3.26 -3.13
CA GLY A 93 3.09 -4.11 -3.69
C GLY A 93 4.07 -3.33 -4.58
N ILE A 94 5.33 -3.77 -4.60
CA ILE A 94 6.40 -3.08 -5.37
C ILE A 94 6.27 -3.37 -6.87
N GLU A 95 5.74 -4.55 -7.20
CA GLU A 95 5.47 -5.02 -8.55
C GLU A 95 4.39 -4.21 -9.28
N ASN A 96 3.50 -3.56 -8.52
CA ASN A 96 2.44 -2.71 -9.05
C ASN A 96 2.84 -1.23 -9.15
N ASP A 97 4.08 -0.90 -8.78
CA ASP A 97 4.59 0.45 -8.88
C ASP A 97 5.05 0.75 -10.30
N GLU A 98 4.42 1.73 -10.95
CA GLU A 98 4.69 2.11 -12.34
C GLU A 98 6.18 2.42 -12.60
N ARG A 99 6.90 2.93 -11.59
CA ARG A 99 8.33 3.26 -11.68
C ARG A 99 9.21 2.03 -11.92
N PHE A 100 8.72 0.84 -11.57
CA PHE A 100 9.44 -0.42 -11.66
C PHE A 100 8.82 -1.42 -12.64
N SER A 101 7.81 -1.01 -13.41
CA SER A 101 7.11 -1.84 -14.41
C SER A 101 8.06 -2.59 -15.34
N ASP A 102 9.02 -1.91 -15.96
CA ASP A 102 10.03 -2.51 -16.84
C ASP A 102 10.85 -3.62 -16.16
N VAL A 103 11.15 -3.44 -14.87
CA VAL A 103 11.95 -4.41 -14.10
C VAL A 103 11.07 -5.60 -13.72
N ALA A 104 9.84 -5.36 -13.27
CA ALA A 104 8.87 -6.40 -12.97
C ALA A 104 8.60 -7.29 -14.19
N ASP A 105 8.40 -6.69 -15.37
CA ASP A 105 8.19 -7.40 -16.63
C ASP A 105 9.37 -8.28 -17.02
N LYS A 106 10.60 -7.81 -16.83
CA LYS A 106 11.81 -8.59 -17.11
C LYS A 106 12.00 -9.71 -16.09
N ALA A 107 11.77 -9.45 -14.81
CA ALA A 107 11.90 -10.43 -13.74
C ALA A 107 10.90 -11.59 -13.88
N SER A 108 9.69 -11.33 -14.38
CA SER A 108 8.66 -12.35 -14.62
C SER A 108 9.05 -13.43 -15.65
N LYS A 109 10.13 -13.19 -16.41
CA LYS A 109 10.61 -14.05 -17.49
C LYS A 109 11.90 -14.82 -17.13
N LEU A 110 12.43 -14.64 -15.92
CA LEU A 110 13.55 -15.43 -15.37
C LEU A 110 13.08 -16.82 -14.95
#